data_AF-A0A6J6JGH0-F1
#
_entry.id   AF-A0A6J6JGH0-F1
#
_cell.length_a   1.000
_cell.length_b   1.000
_cell.length_c   1.000
_cell.angle_alpha   90.00
_cell.angle_beta   90.00
_cell.angle_gamma   90.00
#
_symmetry.space_group_name_H-M   'P 1'
#
loop_
_entity.id
_entity.type
_entity.pdbx_description
1 polymer ?
#
loop_
_entity_poly.entity_id
_entity_poly.type
_entity_poly.pdbx_seq_one_letter_code
_entity_poly.pdbx_strand_id
1 'polypeptide(L)'
;MFDWFKRLRSGARKLTLPAREERAARNTEAIDLRPYTPEPREFLGQLAYLQLSQFEILTNELKFSPKTQYKAELSEAAAKSFEKYRAISKKLAGLGVDPTDAMDPFVERIETFHSRTAGNNWHESVIKVYLVSGLLDDFYRRLAVGLEPALRADVEKALNDKKFEAFAKRVLLESMEVDPQLPSSLALWGRRLMGDVLLELRGAFDNRKLAGLPKTKKLSAADERELNLAAYSKIEPLISELIGAHTIRMDALGLTA
;
A
#
# COMPACT_ATOMS: atom_id res chain seq x y z
N MET A 1 46.10 -41.45 21.12
CA MET A 1 46.02 -39.97 21.19
C MET A 1 45.17 -39.49 20.00
N PHE A 2 43.88 -39.25 20.27
CA PHE A 2 42.84 -38.55 19.48
C PHE A 2 42.67 -38.80 17.97
N ASP A 3 41.94 -39.86 17.60
CA ASP A 3 41.45 -40.13 16.21
C ASP A 3 40.04 -39.53 15.93
N TRP A 4 39.54 -38.67 16.82
CA TRP A 4 38.21 -38.07 16.73
C TRP A 4 38.13 -36.87 15.77
N PHE A 5 39.27 -36.23 15.45
CA PHE A 5 39.30 -35.02 14.61
C PHE A 5 39.13 -35.26 13.10
N LYS A 6 39.27 -36.49 12.60
CA LYS A 6 39.16 -36.78 11.16
C LYS A 6 37.72 -36.89 10.63
N ARG A 7 36.70 -36.89 11.51
CA ARG A 7 35.28 -36.96 11.10
C ARG A 7 34.62 -35.60 10.83
N LEU A 8 35.30 -34.49 11.07
CA LEU A 8 34.75 -33.13 10.87
C LEU A 8 34.95 -32.55 9.45
N ARG A 9 35.51 -33.32 8.51
CA ARG A 9 35.71 -32.90 7.11
C ARG A 9 34.77 -33.60 6.11
N SER A 10 33.60 -34.08 6.53
CA SER A 10 32.55 -34.39 5.55
C SER A 10 32.01 -33.06 5.02
N GLY A 11 32.15 -32.84 3.72
CA GLY A 11 31.94 -31.56 3.04
C GLY A 11 30.72 -30.78 3.51
N ALA A 12 30.92 -29.47 3.66
CA ALA A 12 29.82 -28.53 3.80
C ALA A 12 28.81 -28.85 2.69
N ARG A 13 27.63 -29.36 3.08
CA ARG A 13 26.53 -29.53 2.13
C ARG A 13 26.30 -28.16 1.54
N LYS A 14 26.52 -28.04 0.23
CA LYS A 14 26.21 -26.85 -0.53
C LYS A 14 24.70 -26.67 -0.40
N LEU A 15 24.26 -25.89 0.59
CA LEU A 15 22.86 -25.53 0.78
C LEU A 15 22.52 -24.56 -0.36
N THR A 16 22.25 -25.13 -1.53
CA THR A 16 21.66 -24.38 -2.62
C THR A 16 20.19 -24.21 -2.28
N LEU A 17 19.71 -22.98 -2.29
CA LEU A 17 18.27 -22.73 -2.28
C LEU A 17 17.64 -23.57 -3.41
N PRO A 18 16.57 -24.32 -3.14
CA PRO A 18 15.85 -24.96 -4.22
C PRO A 18 15.47 -23.88 -5.24
N ALA A 19 15.62 -24.20 -6.53
CA ALA A 19 15.08 -23.34 -7.58
C ALA A 19 13.63 -23.04 -7.21
N ARG A 20 13.26 -21.76 -7.23
CA ARG A 20 11.90 -21.30 -6.94
C ARG A 20 10.96 -22.17 -7.76
N GLU A 21 10.31 -23.14 -7.13
CA GLU A 21 9.24 -23.86 -7.80
C GLU A 21 8.30 -22.76 -8.30
N GLU A 22 8.07 -22.72 -9.61
CA GLU A 22 6.90 -22.04 -10.14
C GLU A 22 5.73 -22.74 -9.47
N ARG A 23 5.36 -22.26 -8.29
CA ARG A 23 4.07 -22.54 -7.69
C ARG A 23 3.10 -22.26 -8.82
N ALA A 24 2.52 -23.32 -9.38
CA ALA A 24 1.38 -23.21 -10.25
C ALA A 24 0.48 -22.18 -9.58
N ALA A 25 0.20 -21.07 -10.29
CA ALA A 25 -0.61 -19.99 -9.76
C ALA A 25 -1.81 -20.66 -9.11
N ARG A 26 -1.92 -20.52 -7.77
CA ARG A 26 -3.13 -20.98 -7.08
C ARG A 26 -4.27 -20.46 -7.92
N ASN A 27 -5.22 -21.30 -8.25
CA ASN A 27 -6.36 -20.93 -9.08
C ASN A 27 -7.19 -19.92 -8.27
N THR A 28 -6.74 -18.67 -8.23
CA THR A 28 -7.33 -17.54 -7.53
C THR A 28 -8.11 -16.82 -8.58
N GLU A 29 -9.33 -17.28 -8.83
CA GLU A 29 -10.34 -16.40 -9.40
C GLU A 29 -10.29 -15.09 -8.61
N ALA A 30 -10.11 -13.97 -9.31
CA ALA A 30 -10.06 -12.67 -8.68
C ALA A 30 -11.32 -12.48 -7.85
N ILE A 31 -11.17 -12.12 -6.58
CA ILE A 31 -12.31 -11.88 -5.71
C ILE A 31 -13.20 -10.79 -6.31
N ASP A 32 -14.51 -11.06 -6.38
CA ASP A 32 -15.50 -10.03 -6.66
C ASP A 32 -15.63 -9.08 -5.46
N LEU A 33 -15.15 -7.84 -5.63
CA LEU A 33 -15.20 -6.82 -4.58
C LEU A 33 -16.50 -6.02 -4.55
N ARG A 34 -17.41 -6.21 -5.51
CA ARG A 34 -18.69 -5.47 -5.55
C ARG A 34 -19.48 -5.59 -4.23
N PRO A 35 -19.64 -6.79 -3.63
CA PRO A 35 -20.39 -6.92 -2.38
C PRO A 35 -19.69 -6.25 -1.20
N TYR A 36 -18.37 -6.04 -1.27
CA TYR A 36 -17.55 -5.55 -0.15
C TYR A 36 -17.14 -4.09 -0.31
N THR A 37 -17.48 -3.47 -1.44
CA THR A 37 -17.24 -2.05 -1.67
C THR A 37 -18.05 -1.25 -0.64
N PRO A 38 -17.41 -0.32 0.10
CA PRO A 38 -18.11 0.58 1.01
C PRO A 38 -19.10 1.48 0.28
N GLU A 39 -20.02 2.07 1.04
CA GLU A 39 -20.91 3.09 0.49
C GLU A 39 -20.10 4.29 -0.06
N PRO A 40 -20.59 5.02 -1.08
CA PRO A 40 -19.83 6.09 -1.73
C PRO A 40 -19.22 7.12 -0.77
N ARG A 41 -19.94 7.49 0.30
CA ARG A 41 -19.42 8.40 1.34
C ARG A 41 -18.17 7.83 2.03
N GLU A 42 -18.23 6.59 2.49
CA GLU A 42 -17.13 5.92 3.20
C GLU A 42 -15.95 5.63 2.26
N PHE A 43 -16.24 5.22 1.03
CA PHE A 43 -15.21 4.96 0.02
C PHE A 43 -14.43 6.23 -0.31
N LEU A 44 -15.14 7.31 -0.69
CA LEU A 44 -14.52 8.54 -1.13
C LEU A 44 -13.87 9.31 0.03
N GLY A 45 -14.43 9.22 1.24
CA GLY A 45 -13.86 9.82 2.45
C GLY A 45 -12.47 9.27 2.76
N GLN A 46 -12.33 7.94 2.80
CA GLN A 46 -11.02 7.29 2.99
C GLN A 46 -10.03 7.66 1.89
N LEU A 47 -10.47 7.56 0.63
CA LEU A 47 -9.60 7.85 -0.51
C LEU A 47 -9.15 9.32 -0.52
N ALA A 48 -10.06 10.26 -0.23
CA ALA A 48 -9.72 11.68 -0.15
C ALA A 48 -8.66 11.94 0.93
N TYR A 49 -8.85 11.37 2.13
CA TYR A 49 -7.93 11.58 3.24
C TYR A 49 -6.54 10.97 2.97
N LEU A 50 -6.48 9.79 2.33
CA LEU A 50 -5.22 9.18 1.89
C LEU A 50 -4.47 10.07 0.89
N GLN A 51 -5.16 10.68 -0.09
CA GLN A 51 -4.52 11.56 -1.07
C GLN A 51 -4.06 12.89 -0.43
N LEU A 52 -4.82 13.41 0.54
CA LEU A 52 -4.42 14.58 1.32
C LEU A 52 -3.19 14.29 2.18
N SER A 53 -3.17 13.15 2.87
CA SER A 53 -2.03 12.69 3.68
C SER A 53 -0.78 12.50 2.81
N GLN A 54 -0.94 11.94 1.60
CA GLN A 54 0.16 11.81 0.66
C GLN A 54 0.74 13.17 0.25
N PHE A 55 -0.12 14.16 -0.03
CA PHE A 55 0.34 15.52 -0.31
C PHE A 55 1.14 16.11 0.85
N GLU A 56 0.65 15.95 2.09
CA GLU A 56 1.35 16.40 3.29
C GLU A 56 2.73 15.73 3.43
N ILE A 57 2.80 14.41 3.30
CA ILE A 57 4.07 13.68 3.37
C ILE A 57 5.06 14.19 2.31
N LEU A 58 4.63 14.32 1.06
CA LEU A 58 5.51 14.78 -0.02
C LEU A 58 5.99 16.21 0.18
N THR A 59 5.14 17.10 0.70
CA THR A 59 5.53 18.48 0.98
C THR A 59 6.49 18.59 2.16
N ASN A 60 6.31 17.77 3.19
CA ASN A 60 7.24 17.69 4.33
C ASN A 60 8.66 17.27 3.90
N GLU A 61 8.78 16.44 2.86
CA GLU A 61 10.06 15.97 2.32
C GLU A 61 10.80 17.01 1.45
N LEU A 62 10.15 18.11 1.05
CA LEU A 62 10.77 19.11 0.17
C LEU A 62 12.03 19.75 0.76
N LYS A 63 12.08 19.93 2.09
CA LYS A 63 13.24 20.53 2.77
C LYS A 63 14.42 19.56 2.91
N PHE A 64 14.17 18.26 2.83
CA PHE A 64 15.18 17.20 2.96
C PHE A 64 15.67 16.70 1.60
N SER A 65 15.13 17.24 0.50
CA SER A 65 15.50 16.83 -0.84
C SER A 65 17.01 17.08 -1.10
N PRO A 66 17.78 16.06 -1.53
CA PRO A 66 19.23 16.17 -1.70
C PRO A 66 19.68 17.12 -2.81
N LYS A 67 18.80 17.40 -3.78
CA LYS A 67 19.10 18.24 -4.96
C LYS A 67 17.95 19.20 -5.22
N THR A 68 18.26 20.44 -5.62
CA THR A 68 17.25 21.43 -6.02
C THR A 68 16.34 20.91 -7.14
N GLN A 69 16.90 20.16 -8.09
CA GLN A 69 16.12 19.51 -9.14
C GLN A 69 15.09 18.52 -8.58
N TYR A 70 15.51 17.63 -7.67
CA TYR A 70 14.59 16.68 -7.04
C TYR A 70 13.50 17.40 -6.25
N LYS A 71 13.83 18.52 -5.59
CA LYS A 71 12.86 19.35 -4.87
C LYS A 71 11.80 19.93 -5.81
N ALA A 72 12.18 20.43 -6.98
CA ALA A 72 11.25 20.97 -7.96
C ALA A 72 10.28 19.88 -8.47
N GLU A 73 10.82 18.72 -8.87
CA GLU A 73 10.00 17.61 -9.37
C GLU A 73 9.10 16.99 -8.27
N LEU A 74 9.61 16.89 -7.03
CA LEU A 74 8.83 16.45 -5.87
C LEU A 74 7.68 17.44 -5.57
N SER A 75 7.91 18.74 -5.78
CA SER A 75 6.86 19.76 -5.62
C SER A 75 5.74 19.59 -6.65
N GLU A 76 6.08 19.29 -7.90
CA GLU A 76 5.09 18.98 -8.94
C GLU A 76 4.29 17.72 -8.61
N ALA A 77 4.97 16.67 -8.13
CA ALA A 77 4.32 15.43 -7.75
C ALA A 77 3.39 15.61 -6.54
N ALA A 78 3.79 16.40 -5.54
CA ALA A 78 2.95 16.77 -4.42
C ALA A 78 1.68 17.51 -4.89
N ALA A 79 1.83 18.48 -5.80
CA ALA A 79 0.68 19.18 -6.37
C ALA A 79 -0.32 18.22 -7.05
N LYS A 80 0.15 17.15 -7.69
CA LYS A 80 -0.72 16.10 -8.25
C LYS A 80 -1.49 15.32 -7.19
N SER A 81 -0.88 14.96 -6.07
CA SER A 81 -1.63 14.35 -4.95
C SER A 81 -2.72 15.29 -4.42
N PHE A 82 -2.44 16.59 -4.34
CA PHE A 82 -3.47 17.57 -3.95
C PHE A 82 -4.59 17.71 -4.99
N GLU A 83 -4.27 17.67 -6.29
CA GLU A 83 -5.27 17.64 -7.36
C GLU A 83 -6.16 16.39 -7.27
N LYS A 84 -5.59 15.21 -6.96
CA LYS A 84 -6.35 13.96 -6.72
C LYS A 84 -7.33 14.14 -5.57
N TYR A 85 -6.85 14.61 -4.41
CA TYR A 85 -7.69 14.94 -3.25
C TYR A 85 -8.85 15.86 -3.66
N ARG A 86 -8.56 16.99 -4.32
CA ARG A 86 -9.61 17.94 -4.75
C ARG A 86 -10.62 17.32 -5.70
N ALA A 87 -10.18 16.46 -6.62
CA ALA A 87 -11.07 15.77 -7.53
C ALA A 87 -12.05 14.85 -6.78
N ILE A 88 -11.58 14.09 -5.79
CA ILE A 88 -12.39 13.21 -4.96
C ILE A 88 -13.34 14.01 -4.06
N SER A 89 -12.85 15.05 -3.38
CA SER A 89 -13.67 15.94 -2.56
C SER A 89 -14.77 16.62 -3.36
N LYS A 90 -14.51 16.98 -4.62
CA LYS A 90 -15.55 17.50 -5.52
C LYS A 90 -16.64 16.48 -5.81
N LYS A 91 -16.32 15.18 -5.86
CA LYS A 91 -17.33 14.11 -6.02
C LYS A 91 -18.18 13.94 -4.77
N LEU A 92 -17.57 13.97 -3.58
CA LEU A 92 -18.31 14.00 -2.31
C LEU A 92 -19.30 15.17 -2.25
N ALA A 93 -18.83 16.38 -2.54
CA ALA A 93 -19.69 17.57 -2.57
C ALA A 93 -20.82 17.46 -3.61
N GLY A 94 -20.53 16.87 -4.78
CA GLY A 94 -21.54 16.61 -5.82
C GLY A 94 -22.63 15.61 -5.39
N LEU A 95 -22.35 14.75 -4.40
CA LEU A 95 -23.31 13.85 -3.77
C LEU A 95 -24.05 14.50 -2.58
N GLY A 96 -23.84 15.80 -2.33
CA GLY A 96 -24.40 16.51 -1.18
C GLY A 96 -23.75 16.15 0.15
N VAL A 97 -22.55 15.58 0.13
CA VAL A 97 -21.79 15.19 1.32
C VAL A 97 -20.65 16.18 1.53
N ASP A 98 -20.53 16.72 2.75
CA ASP A 98 -19.36 17.53 3.11
C ASP A 98 -18.08 16.67 3.09
N PRO A 99 -17.03 17.06 2.35
CA PRO A 99 -15.81 16.25 2.27
C PRO A 99 -15.10 16.06 3.61
N THR A 100 -15.12 17.06 4.51
CA THR A 100 -14.50 16.96 5.83
C THR A 100 -15.26 15.93 6.67
N ASP A 101 -16.59 16.04 6.76
CA ASP A 101 -17.43 15.09 7.49
C ASP A 101 -17.33 13.64 6.96
N ALA A 102 -16.95 13.47 5.69
CA ALA A 102 -16.68 12.16 5.10
C ALA A 102 -15.28 11.62 5.43
N MET A 103 -14.29 12.50 5.62
CA MET A 103 -12.90 12.13 5.95
C MET A 103 -12.69 11.89 7.44
N ASP A 104 -13.31 12.70 8.30
CA ASP A 104 -13.10 12.70 9.75
C ASP A 104 -13.10 11.32 10.43
N PRO A 105 -14.00 10.37 10.08
CA PRO A 105 -14.00 9.05 10.70
C PRO A 105 -12.73 8.23 10.47
N PHE A 106 -11.91 8.59 9.47
CA PHE A 106 -10.75 7.81 9.03
C PHE A 106 -9.40 8.45 9.41
N VAL A 107 -9.43 9.67 9.93
CA VAL A 107 -8.23 10.47 10.29
C VAL A 107 -7.30 9.68 11.21
N GLU A 108 -7.78 9.26 12.38
CA GLU A 108 -6.95 8.60 13.39
C GLU A 108 -6.28 7.32 12.84
N ARG A 109 -7.02 6.51 12.09
CA ARG A 109 -6.53 5.26 11.51
C ARG A 109 -5.41 5.52 10.50
N ILE A 110 -5.65 6.43 9.55
CA ILE A 110 -4.72 6.74 8.46
C ILE A 110 -3.47 7.45 8.99
N GLU A 111 -3.62 8.40 9.93
CA GLU A 111 -2.50 9.04 10.60
C GLU A 111 -1.65 8.03 11.39
N THR A 112 -2.30 7.12 12.12
CA THR A 112 -1.60 6.05 12.82
C THR A 112 -0.81 5.18 11.86
N PHE A 113 -1.40 4.79 10.73
CA PHE A 113 -0.71 4.06 9.67
C PHE A 113 0.51 4.83 9.15
N HIS A 114 0.37 6.12 8.86
CA HIS A 114 1.48 6.94 8.36
C HIS A 114 2.58 7.15 9.39
N SER A 115 2.25 7.28 10.68
CA SER A 115 3.21 7.41 11.77
C SER A 115 4.06 6.13 11.95
N ARG A 116 3.43 4.94 11.88
CA ARG A 116 4.14 3.64 11.99
C ARG A 116 5.06 3.36 10.82
N THR A 117 4.76 3.98 9.69
CA THR A 117 5.50 3.83 8.44
C THR A 117 6.34 5.06 8.12
N ALA A 118 6.69 5.91 9.10
CA ALA A 118 7.59 7.04 8.88
C ALA A 118 9.01 6.54 8.51
N GLY A 119 9.57 7.07 7.42
CA GLY A 119 10.94 6.78 7.02
C GLY A 119 11.95 7.54 7.88
N ASN A 120 13.15 6.99 8.03
CA ASN A 120 14.23 7.63 8.81
C ASN A 120 14.97 8.71 8.02
N ASN A 121 14.83 8.72 6.70
CA ASN A 121 15.47 9.66 5.80
C ASN A 121 14.62 9.88 4.54
N TRP A 122 15.02 10.85 3.73
CA TRP A 122 14.32 11.25 2.51
C TRP A 122 14.10 10.08 1.52
N HIS A 123 15.08 9.21 1.31
CA HIS A 123 14.95 8.07 0.39
C HIS A 123 13.94 7.03 0.91
N GLU A 124 13.93 6.77 2.23
CA GLU A 124 12.93 5.91 2.87
C GLU A 124 11.52 6.49 2.76
N SER A 125 11.37 7.81 2.87
CA SER A 125 10.09 8.50 2.63
C SER A 125 9.66 8.41 1.17
N VAL A 126 10.57 8.62 0.21
CA VAL A 126 10.26 8.51 -1.23
C VAL A 126 9.84 7.08 -1.61
N ILE A 127 10.61 6.07 -1.19
CA ILE A 127 10.25 4.68 -1.50
C ILE A 127 8.97 4.25 -0.77
N LYS A 128 8.74 4.73 0.47
CA LYS A 128 7.46 4.51 1.18
C LYS A 128 6.32 5.01 0.32
N VAL A 129 6.33 6.28 -0.09
CA VAL A 129 5.23 6.82 -0.88
C VAL A 129 5.08 6.05 -2.18
N TYR A 130 6.18 5.66 -2.84
CA TYR A 130 6.14 4.93 -4.11
C TYR A 130 5.43 3.58 -3.99
N LEU A 131 5.80 2.80 -2.97
CA LEU A 131 5.25 1.47 -2.73
C LEU A 131 3.82 1.55 -2.17
N VAL A 132 3.62 2.40 -1.16
CA VAL A 132 2.35 2.54 -0.44
C VAL A 132 1.28 3.15 -1.35
N SER A 133 1.55 4.29 -1.99
CA SER A 133 0.55 4.94 -2.84
C SER A 133 0.26 4.12 -4.09
N GLY A 134 1.27 3.44 -4.65
CA GLY A 134 1.06 2.53 -5.76
C GLY A 134 0.08 1.41 -5.41
N LEU A 135 0.27 0.79 -4.23
CA LEU A 135 -0.55 -0.32 -3.78
C LEU A 135 -1.96 0.14 -3.34
N LEU A 136 -2.08 1.30 -2.68
CA LEU A 136 -3.36 1.92 -2.38
C LEU A 136 -4.13 2.27 -3.66
N ASP A 137 -3.48 2.88 -4.65
CA ASP A 137 -4.12 3.23 -5.93
C ASP A 137 -4.62 1.97 -6.67
N ASP A 138 -3.85 0.86 -6.66
CA ASP A 138 -4.30 -0.43 -7.21
C ASP A 138 -5.50 -0.99 -6.47
N PHE A 139 -5.45 -0.96 -5.14
CA PHE A 139 -6.52 -1.43 -4.27
C PHE A 139 -7.81 -0.65 -4.50
N TYR A 140 -7.77 0.69 -4.45
CA TYR A 140 -8.96 1.52 -4.61
C TYR A 140 -9.52 1.47 -6.03
N ARG A 141 -8.68 1.32 -7.08
CA ARG A 141 -9.16 1.03 -8.44
C ARG A 141 -9.99 -0.26 -8.50
N ARG A 142 -9.51 -1.33 -7.85
CA ARG A 142 -10.24 -2.60 -7.80
C ARG A 142 -11.50 -2.50 -6.95
N LEU A 143 -11.42 -1.86 -5.79
CA LEU A 143 -12.54 -1.67 -4.88
C LEU A 143 -13.63 -0.80 -5.52
N ALA A 144 -13.29 0.13 -6.42
CA ALA A 144 -14.26 0.96 -7.12
C ALA A 144 -15.25 0.18 -8.00
N VAL A 145 -15.04 -1.14 -8.23
CA VAL A 145 -15.95 -2.00 -9.00
C VAL A 145 -17.38 -2.02 -8.46
N GLY A 146 -17.58 -1.84 -7.15
CA GLY A 146 -18.92 -1.79 -6.53
C GLY A 146 -19.56 -0.40 -6.51
N LEU A 147 -18.90 0.62 -7.05
CA LEU A 147 -19.49 1.95 -7.22
C LEU A 147 -20.30 2.02 -8.52
N GLU A 148 -21.21 3.00 -8.58
CA GLU A 148 -21.91 3.33 -9.82
C GLU A 148 -20.93 3.64 -10.97
N PRO A 149 -21.20 3.23 -12.22
CA PRO A 149 -20.22 3.27 -13.31
C PRO A 149 -19.59 4.65 -13.55
N ALA A 150 -20.37 5.73 -13.45
CA ALA A 150 -19.87 7.09 -13.63
C ALA A 150 -18.89 7.48 -12.51
N LEU A 151 -19.23 7.18 -11.25
CA LEU A 151 -18.39 7.47 -10.10
C LEU A 151 -17.12 6.61 -10.12
N ARG A 152 -17.24 5.34 -10.51
CA ARG A 152 -16.10 4.43 -10.72
C ARG A 152 -15.12 5.02 -11.73
N ALA A 153 -15.60 5.44 -12.91
CA ALA A 153 -14.75 6.02 -13.95
C ALA A 153 -14.03 7.30 -13.48
N ASP A 154 -14.71 8.12 -12.67
CA ASP A 154 -14.10 9.29 -12.06
C ASP A 154 -12.98 8.95 -11.07
N VAL A 155 -13.19 7.93 -10.23
CA VAL A 155 -12.16 7.42 -9.30
C VAL A 155 -10.97 6.86 -10.08
N GLU A 156 -11.21 5.99 -11.05
CA GLU A 156 -10.16 5.39 -11.88
C GLU A 156 -9.33 6.47 -12.60
N LYS A 157 -10.00 7.51 -13.13
CA LYS A 157 -9.35 8.66 -13.75
C LYS A 157 -8.47 9.44 -12.75
N ALA A 158 -8.98 9.71 -11.55
CA ALA A 158 -8.20 10.42 -10.53
C ALA A 158 -6.94 9.65 -10.13
N LEU A 159 -7.02 8.33 -10.04
CA LEU A 159 -5.89 7.47 -9.63
C LEU A 159 -4.91 7.15 -10.76
N ASN A 160 -5.16 7.59 -12.00
CA ASN A 160 -4.33 7.23 -13.16
C ASN A 160 -3.03 8.04 -13.28
N ASP A 161 -2.81 9.08 -12.46
CA ASP A 161 -1.55 9.84 -12.50
C ASP A 161 -0.35 9.01 -12.02
N LYS A 162 0.72 9.00 -12.84
CA LYS A 162 1.96 8.24 -12.62
C LYS A 162 3.19 9.15 -12.42
N LYS A 163 3.01 10.47 -12.25
CA LYS A 163 4.15 11.40 -12.16
C LYS A 163 5.07 11.07 -10.99
N PHE A 164 4.49 10.85 -9.81
CA PHE A 164 5.28 10.50 -8.63
C PHE A 164 6.01 9.16 -8.80
N GLU A 165 5.38 8.17 -9.43
CA GLU A 165 6.03 6.88 -9.72
C GLU A 165 7.26 7.05 -10.62
N ALA A 166 7.15 7.84 -11.70
CA ALA A 166 8.27 8.11 -12.59
C ALA A 166 9.40 8.86 -11.87
N PHE A 167 9.05 9.87 -11.07
CA PHE A 167 9.99 10.61 -10.23
C PHE A 167 10.73 9.67 -9.26
N ALA A 168 9.99 8.90 -8.45
CA ALA A 168 10.54 8.05 -7.41
C ALA A 168 11.50 7.00 -7.97
N LYS A 169 11.13 6.32 -9.06
CA LYS A 169 11.99 5.34 -9.73
C LYS A 169 13.33 5.96 -10.12
N ARG A 170 13.27 7.08 -10.83
CA ARG A 170 14.46 7.75 -11.34
C ARG A 170 15.39 8.19 -10.21
N VAL A 171 14.86 8.92 -9.21
CA VAL A 171 15.71 9.47 -8.13
C VAL A 171 16.27 8.38 -7.22
N LEU A 172 15.52 7.31 -6.96
CA LEU A 172 16.01 6.20 -6.14
C LEU A 172 17.11 5.43 -6.88
N LEU A 173 16.93 5.11 -8.17
CA LEU A 173 17.97 4.47 -8.99
C LEU A 173 19.23 5.33 -9.05
N GLU A 174 19.09 6.63 -9.37
CA GLU A 174 20.23 7.58 -9.38
C GLU A 174 20.95 7.65 -8.02
N SER A 175 20.22 7.58 -6.91
CA SER A 175 20.82 7.65 -5.56
C SER A 175 21.52 6.35 -5.17
N MET A 176 21.01 5.20 -5.63
CA MET A 176 21.62 3.89 -5.38
C MET A 176 22.91 3.65 -6.17
N GLU A 177 23.07 4.29 -7.34
CA GLU A 177 24.36 4.30 -8.06
C GLU A 177 25.44 5.08 -7.30
N VAL A 178 25.04 6.06 -6.48
CA VAL A 178 25.95 6.90 -5.69
C VAL A 178 26.28 6.26 -4.34
N ASP A 179 25.29 5.63 -3.68
CA ASP A 179 25.45 4.98 -2.39
C ASP A 179 25.17 3.46 -2.47
N PRO A 180 26.22 2.62 -2.48
CA PRO A 180 26.08 1.16 -2.54
C PRO A 180 25.38 0.52 -1.32
N GLN A 181 25.23 1.22 -0.19
CA GLN A 181 24.50 0.70 0.98
C GLN A 181 22.99 0.90 0.85
N LEU A 182 22.57 1.91 0.08
CA LEU A 182 21.17 2.32 -0.05
C LEU A 182 20.25 1.18 -0.56
N PRO A 183 20.61 0.36 -1.57
CA PRO A 183 19.76 -0.72 -2.04
C PRO A 183 19.36 -1.70 -0.93
N SER A 184 20.30 -2.10 -0.07
CA SER A 184 20.03 -3.05 1.01
C SER A 184 19.05 -2.46 2.04
N SER A 185 19.26 -1.20 2.40
CA SER A 185 18.39 -0.46 3.34
C SER A 185 16.98 -0.30 2.78
N LEU A 186 16.86 0.14 1.53
CA LEU A 186 15.57 0.34 0.87
C LEU A 186 14.83 -0.98 0.64
N ALA A 187 15.53 -2.07 0.33
CA ALA A 187 14.94 -3.40 0.23
C ALA A 187 14.33 -3.85 1.57
N LEU A 188 15.07 -3.70 2.67
CA LEU A 188 14.58 -4.03 4.01
C LEU A 188 13.36 -3.18 4.39
N TRP A 189 13.43 -1.88 4.13
CA TRP A 189 12.33 -0.96 4.41
C TRP A 189 11.08 -1.29 3.59
N GLY A 190 11.23 -1.54 2.29
CA GLY A 190 10.14 -1.93 1.40
C GLY A 190 9.38 -3.17 1.91
N ARG A 191 10.10 -4.21 2.35
CA ARG A 191 9.49 -5.41 2.95
C ARG A 191 8.77 -5.12 4.27
N ARG A 192 9.35 -4.27 5.12
CA ARG A 192 8.77 -3.92 6.43
C ARG A 192 7.41 -3.22 6.27
N LEU A 193 7.28 -2.35 5.27
CA LEU A 193 6.05 -1.59 5.03
C LEU A 193 4.83 -2.47 4.75
N MET A 194 5.02 -3.66 4.16
CA MET A 194 3.93 -4.48 3.67
C MET A 194 2.94 -4.90 4.76
N GLY A 195 3.43 -5.21 5.96
CA GLY A 195 2.56 -5.58 7.07
C GLY A 195 1.56 -4.47 7.42
N ASP A 196 2.07 -3.25 7.63
CA ASP A 196 1.25 -2.09 7.99
C ASP A 196 0.31 -1.68 6.85
N VAL A 197 0.77 -1.74 5.60
CA VAL A 197 -0.08 -1.43 4.44
C VAL A 197 -1.25 -2.39 4.33
N LEU A 198 -1.01 -3.71 4.48
CA LEU A 198 -2.08 -4.70 4.45
C LEU A 198 -3.08 -4.51 5.60
N LEU A 199 -2.63 -4.04 6.76
CA LEU A 199 -3.52 -3.67 7.87
C LEU A 199 -4.38 -2.44 7.54
N GLU A 200 -3.81 -1.42 6.90
CA GLU A 200 -4.57 -0.25 6.46
C GLU A 200 -5.64 -0.63 5.41
N LEU A 201 -5.28 -1.45 4.42
CA LEU A 201 -6.24 -1.92 3.42
C LEU A 201 -7.41 -2.69 4.01
N ARG A 202 -7.16 -3.49 5.05
CA ARG A 202 -8.21 -4.21 5.77
C ARG A 202 -9.19 -3.23 6.41
N GLY A 203 -8.69 -2.11 6.92
CA GLY A 203 -9.50 -1.04 7.50
C GLY A 203 -10.53 -0.45 6.53
N ALA A 204 -10.30 -0.56 5.21
CA ALA A 204 -11.26 -0.09 4.22
C ALA A 204 -12.52 -0.95 4.08
N PHE A 205 -12.54 -2.15 4.65
CA PHE A 205 -13.71 -3.04 4.61
C PHE A 205 -14.53 -3.00 5.90
N ASP A 206 -15.82 -3.27 5.75
CA ASP A 206 -16.67 -3.67 6.88
C ASP A 206 -16.46 -5.15 7.18
N ASN A 207 -15.78 -5.48 8.29
CA ASN A 207 -15.51 -6.86 8.69
C ASN A 207 -16.78 -7.68 8.89
N ARG A 208 -17.88 -7.07 9.36
CA ARG A 208 -19.16 -7.78 9.51
C ARG A 208 -19.73 -8.12 8.14
N LYS A 209 -19.67 -7.18 7.18
CA LYS A 209 -20.06 -7.42 5.78
C LYS A 209 -19.21 -8.53 5.14
N LEU A 210 -17.90 -8.51 5.34
CA LEU A 210 -16.98 -9.56 4.88
C LEU A 210 -17.33 -10.94 5.47
N ALA A 211 -17.70 -10.99 6.74
CA ALA A 211 -18.10 -12.22 7.42
C ALA A 211 -19.58 -12.63 7.17
N GLY A 212 -20.33 -11.88 6.37
CA GLY A 212 -21.75 -12.15 6.10
C GLY A 212 -22.68 -11.94 7.30
N LEU A 213 -22.28 -11.10 8.26
CA LEU A 213 -23.01 -10.84 9.49
C LEU A 213 -23.76 -9.50 9.45
N PRO A 214 -25.04 -9.46 9.87
CA PRO A 214 -25.80 -8.20 9.92
C PRO A 214 -25.22 -7.22 10.96
N LYS A 215 -25.26 -5.91 10.66
CA LYS A 215 -24.82 -4.85 11.59
C LYS A 215 -25.58 -4.87 12.93
N THR A 216 -26.80 -5.39 12.97
CA THR A 216 -27.68 -5.40 14.16
C THR A 216 -27.32 -6.45 15.21
N LYS A 217 -26.47 -7.44 14.88
CA LYS A 217 -26.07 -8.47 15.84
C LYS A 217 -25.05 -7.92 16.83
N LYS A 218 -25.34 -8.01 18.13
CA LYS A 218 -24.36 -7.76 19.20
C LYS A 218 -23.44 -8.97 19.32
N LEU A 219 -22.14 -8.73 19.43
CA LEU A 219 -21.11 -9.76 19.50
C LEU A 219 -20.34 -9.58 20.82
N SER A 220 -19.88 -10.68 21.41
CA SER A 220 -18.88 -10.61 22.48
C SER A 220 -17.51 -10.27 21.88
N ALA A 221 -16.55 -9.82 22.70
CA ALA A 221 -15.20 -9.54 22.23
C ALA A 221 -14.52 -10.80 21.62
N ALA A 222 -14.87 -11.99 22.09
CA ALA A 222 -14.39 -13.25 21.52
C ALA A 222 -14.99 -13.49 20.12
N ASP A 223 -16.30 -13.29 19.97
CA ASP A 223 -16.98 -13.45 18.67
C ASP A 223 -16.50 -12.40 17.64
N GLU A 224 -16.22 -11.17 18.08
CA GLU A 224 -15.65 -10.14 17.19
C GLU A 224 -14.25 -10.52 16.71
N ARG A 225 -13.43 -11.13 17.58
CA ARG A 225 -12.11 -11.63 17.18
C ARG A 225 -12.23 -12.76 16.16
N GLU A 226 -13.12 -13.72 16.38
CA GLU A 226 -13.36 -14.82 15.44
C GLU A 226 -13.88 -14.32 14.09
N LEU A 227 -14.84 -13.38 14.13
CA LEU A 227 -15.37 -12.71 12.94
C LEU A 227 -14.27 -12.02 12.14
N ASN A 228 -13.41 -11.24 12.81
CA ASN A 228 -12.31 -10.54 12.15
C ASN A 228 -11.36 -11.54 11.46
N LEU A 229 -11.08 -12.68 12.09
CA LEU A 229 -10.27 -13.75 11.49
C LEU A 229 -10.96 -14.36 10.26
N ALA A 230 -12.26 -14.64 10.35
CA ALA A 230 -13.03 -15.20 9.24
C ALA A 230 -13.11 -14.23 8.05
N ALA A 231 -13.33 -12.94 8.31
CA ALA A 231 -13.34 -11.87 7.30
C ALA A 231 -12.04 -11.83 6.49
N TYR A 232 -10.89 -12.06 7.13
CA TYR A 232 -9.59 -12.05 6.44
C TYR A 232 -9.45 -13.13 5.38
N SER A 233 -10.02 -14.31 5.60
CA SER A 233 -9.95 -15.40 4.61
C SER A 233 -10.62 -15.04 3.28
N LYS A 234 -11.63 -14.15 3.30
CA LYS A 234 -12.33 -13.71 2.09
C LYS A 234 -11.45 -12.88 1.18
N ILE A 235 -10.58 -12.05 1.73
CA ILE A 235 -9.72 -11.15 0.96
C ILE A 235 -8.33 -11.71 0.65
N GLU A 236 -8.04 -12.99 0.99
CA GLU A 236 -6.74 -13.62 0.72
C GLU A 236 -6.32 -13.56 -0.76
N PRO A 237 -7.21 -13.78 -1.76
CA PRO A 237 -6.85 -13.62 -3.17
C PRO A 237 -6.40 -12.19 -3.51
N LEU A 238 -7.15 -11.18 -3.05
CA LEU A 238 -6.80 -9.76 -3.20
C LEU A 238 -5.44 -9.45 -2.56
N ILE A 239 -5.18 -9.94 -1.35
CA ILE A 239 -3.90 -9.75 -0.66
C ILE A 239 -2.76 -10.37 -1.48
N SER A 240 -2.95 -11.58 -1.99
CA SER A 240 -1.93 -12.27 -2.81
C SER A 240 -1.59 -11.50 -4.07
N GLU A 241 -2.59 -10.95 -4.76
CA GLU A 241 -2.40 -10.11 -5.93
C GLU A 241 -1.66 -8.80 -5.61
N LEU A 242 -2.01 -8.13 -4.50
CA LEU A 242 -1.36 -6.89 -4.08
C LEU A 242 0.09 -7.10 -3.64
N ILE A 243 0.40 -8.24 -3.00
CA ILE A 243 1.78 -8.65 -2.73
C ILE A 243 2.54 -8.85 -4.05
N GLY A 244 1.92 -9.48 -5.05
CA GLY A 244 2.50 -9.59 -6.40
C GLY A 244 2.82 -8.23 -7.01
N ALA A 245 1.88 -7.27 -6.93
CA ALA A 245 2.09 -5.91 -7.42
C ALA A 245 3.18 -5.16 -6.64
N HIS A 246 3.34 -5.39 -5.33
CA HIS A 246 4.45 -4.87 -4.54
C HIS A 246 5.79 -5.43 -5.01
N THR A 247 5.88 -6.75 -5.20
CA THR A 247 7.10 -7.40 -5.68
C THR A 247 7.54 -6.82 -7.02
N ILE A 248 6.61 -6.63 -7.96
CA ILE A 248 6.91 -6.00 -9.26
C ILE A 248 7.47 -4.57 -9.09
N ARG A 249 6.97 -3.79 -8.12
CA ARG A 249 7.49 -2.44 -7.84
C ARG A 249 8.88 -2.46 -7.21
N MET A 250 9.15 -3.40 -6.32
CA MET A 250 10.49 -3.61 -5.74
C MET A 250 11.49 -4.03 -6.83
N ASP A 251 11.10 -4.98 -7.67
CA ASP A 251 11.92 -5.47 -8.79
C ASP A 251 12.21 -4.35 -9.81
N ALA A 252 11.26 -3.44 -10.04
CA ALA A 252 11.46 -2.27 -10.90
C ALA A 252 12.52 -1.28 -10.39
N LEU A 253 12.92 -1.39 -9.12
CA LEU A 253 14.03 -0.66 -8.51
C LEU A 253 15.30 -1.53 -8.38
N GLY A 254 15.28 -2.77 -8.85
CA GLY A 254 16.35 -3.75 -8.61
C GLY A 254 16.44 -4.23 -7.16
N LEU A 255 15.35 -4.11 -6.39
CA LEU A 255 15.30 -4.46 -4.97
C LEU A 255 14.58 -5.78 -4.74
N THR A 256 15.03 -6.52 -3.73
CA THR A 256 14.37 -7.77 -3.32
C THR A 256 13.17 -7.48 -2.41
N ALA A 257 12.01 -8.03 -2.79
CA ALA A 257 10.80 -8.08 -1.97
C ALA A 257 10.81 -9.23 -0.95
#